data_AF-A0A075WEG0-F1
#
_entry.id   AF-A0A075WEG0-F1
#
_cell.length_a   1.000
_cell.length_b   1.000
_cell.length_c   1.000
_cell.angle_alpha   90.00
_cell.angle_beta   90.00
_cell.angle_gamma   90.00
#
_symmetry.space_group_name_H-M   'P 1'
#
loop_
_entity.id
_entity.type
_entity.pdbx_description
1 polymer ?
#
loop_
_entity_poly.entity_id
_entity_poly.type
_entity_poly.pdbx_seq_one_letter_code
_entity_poly.pdbx_strand_id
1 'polypeptide(L)' 'MNCPIMGTSQLKKKLEKILSRYGVKEPEEIERKIERGELPEHPAYEDFLSALALKNYLEGKSVDKKANQV' A
#
# COMPACT_ATOMS: atom_id res chain seq x y z
N MET A 1 6.97 23.92 -15.46
CA MET A 1 6.07 22.76 -15.25
C MET A 1 5.85 22.59 -13.75
N ASN A 2 4.69 23.02 -13.24
CA ASN A 2 4.32 22.71 -11.85
C ASN A 2 3.91 21.24 -11.81
N CYS A 3 4.70 20.40 -11.15
CA CYS A 3 4.23 19.07 -10.73
C CYS A 3 3.01 19.28 -9.84
N PRO A 4 1.80 18.85 -10.24
CA PRO A 4 0.66 18.92 -9.35
C PRO A 4 0.97 18.00 -8.18
N ILE A 5 1.05 18.59 -6.98
CA ILE A 5 1.05 17.90 -5.69
C ILE A 5 0.07 16.72 -5.85
N MET A 6 0.57 15.48 -5.80
CA MET A 6 -0.27 14.29 -5.92
C MET A 6 -1.24 14.29 -4.73
N GLY A 7 -2.42 14.87 -4.95
CA GLY A 7 -3.44 14.99 -3.91
C GLY A 7 -3.80 13.61 -3.38
N THR A 8 -4.03 13.53 -2.07
CA THR A 8 -4.42 12.31 -1.33
C THR A 8 -5.52 11.50 -2.03
N SER A 9 -6.43 12.16 -2.75
CA SER A 9 -7.46 11.55 -3.59
C SER A 9 -6.95 10.56 -4.64
N GLN A 10 -5.79 10.80 -5.26
CA GLN A 10 -5.22 9.90 -6.26
C GLN A 10 -4.58 8.65 -5.63
N LEU A 11 -4.03 8.80 -4.42
CA LEU A 11 -3.44 7.71 -3.66
C LEU A 11 -4.51 6.71 -3.21
N LYS A 12 -5.67 7.23 -2.76
CA LYS A 12 -6.83 6.40 -2.43
C LYS A 12 -7.33 5.59 -3.63
N LYS A 13 -7.42 6.22 -4.81
CA LYS A 13 -7.78 5.51 -6.05
C LYS A 13 -6.78 4.43 -6.44
N LYS A 14 -5.46 4.69 -6.30
CA LYS A 14 -4.43 3.67 -6.54
C LYS A 14 -4.57 2.50 -5.56
N LEU A 15 -4.76 2.79 -4.28
CA LEU A 15 -4.96 1.78 -3.25
C LEU A 15 -6.16 0.89 -3.58
N GLU A 16 -7.30 1.50 -3.87
CA GLU A 16 -8.54 0.78 -4.21
C GLU A 16 -8.37 -0.08 -5.48
N LYS A 17 -7.60 0.40 -6.46
CA LYS A 17 -7.29 -0.35 -7.68
C LYS A 17 -6.42 -1.57 -7.41
N ILE A 18 -5.43 -1.46 -6.52
CA ILE A 18 -4.59 -2.60 -6.11
C ILE A 18 -5.47 -3.61 -5.37
N LEU A 19 -6.22 -3.18 -4.36
CA LEU A 19 -7.09 -4.03 -3.56
C LEU A 19 -8.15 -4.76 -4.41
N SER A 20 -8.76 -4.05 -5.37
CA SER A 20 -9.74 -4.63 -6.30
C SER A 20 -9.13 -5.70 -7.20
N ARG A 21 -7.85 -5.58 -7.57
CA ARG A 21 -7.16 -6.55 -8.41
C ARG A 21 -7.02 -7.91 -7.71
N TYR A 22 -6.84 -7.89 -6.39
CA TYR A 22 -6.73 -9.08 -5.56
C TYR A 22 -8.07 -9.49 -4.91
N GLY A 23 -9.13 -8.72 -5.18
CA GLY A 23 -10.46 -8.94 -4.60
C GLY A 23 -10.45 -8.90 -3.07
N VAL A 24 -9.63 -8.02 -2.48
CA VAL A 24 -9.48 -7.86 -1.03
C VAL A 24 -10.02 -6.50 -0.59
N LYS A 25 -10.38 -6.39 0.69
CA LYS A 25 -10.76 -5.08 1.27
C LYS A 25 -9.58 -4.38 1.92
N GLU A 26 -8.59 -5.14 2.38
CA GLU A 26 -7.43 -4.61 3.06
C GLU A 26 -6.13 -5.19 2.50
N PRO A 27 -5.02 -4.40 2.54
CA PRO A 27 -3.73 -4.90 2.10
C PRO A 27 -3.31 -6.13 2.91
N GLU A 28 -3.58 -6.17 4.22
CA GLU A 28 -3.29 -7.32 5.10
C GLU A 28 -3.96 -8.63 4.66
N GLU A 29 -5.06 -8.54 3.92
CA GLU A 29 -5.74 -9.71 3.36
C GLU A 29 -4.92 -10.33 2.21
N ILE A 30 -4.12 -9.53 1.50
CA ILE A 30 -3.18 -10.01 0.47
C ILE A 30 -2.11 -10.88 1.13
N GLU A 31 -1.52 -10.40 2.23
CA GLU A 31 -0.52 -11.15 3.01
C GLU A 31 -1.08 -12.49 3.50
N ARG A 32 -2.28 -12.49 4.08
CA ARG A 32 -2.92 -13.75 4.52
C ARG A 32 -3.23 -14.71 3.38
N LYS A 33 -3.60 -14.19 2.19
CA LYS A 33 -3.82 -15.03 1.00
C LYS A 33 -2.50 -15.61 0.48
N ILE A 34 -1.41 -14.87 0.57
CA ILE A 34 -0.06 -15.36 0.25
C ILE A 34 0.34 -16.46 1.24
N GLU A 35 0.19 -16.24 2.56
CA GLU A 35 0.51 -17.25 3.58
C GLU A 35 -0.32 -18.54 3.44
N ARG A 36 -1.58 -18.41 3.00
CA ARG A 36 -2.45 -19.56 2.71
C ARG A 36 -2.10 -20.29 1.42
N GLY A 37 -1.22 -19.73 0.59
CA GLY A 37 -0.90 -20.23 -0.74
C GLY A 37 -1.99 -19.97 -1.79
N GLU A 38 -2.94 -19.06 -1.53
CA GLU A 38 -3.97 -18.67 -2.50
C GLU A 38 -3.47 -17.65 -3.53
N LEU A 39 -2.45 -16.87 -3.17
CA LEU A 39 -1.79 -15.92 -4.07
C LEU A 39 -0.29 -16.24 -4.18
N PRO A 40 0.30 -16.07 -5.37
CA PRO A 40 1.75 -16.19 -5.53
C PRO A 40 2.44 -15.05 -4.77
N GLU A 41 3.50 -15.38 -4.00
CA GLU A 41 4.29 -14.40 -3.23
C GLU A 41 4.73 -13.21 -4.09
N HIS A 42 5.16 -13.48 -5.33
CA HIS A 42 5.48 -12.47 -6.32
C HIS A 42 4.55 -12.58 -7.53
N PRO A 43 3.91 -11.49 -7.98
CA PRO A 43 4.12 -10.08 -7.60
C PRO A 43 3.23 -9.56 -6.44
N ALA A 44 2.47 -10.42 -5.76
CA ALA A 44 1.43 -9.97 -4.83
C ALA A 44 1.98 -9.20 -3.61
N TYR A 45 3.15 -9.59 -3.09
CA TYR A 45 3.79 -8.92 -1.96
C TYR A 45 4.23 -7.48 -2.30
N GLU A 46 4.70 -7.21 -3.52
CA GLU A 46 5.09 -5.87 -3.95
C GLU A 46 3.89 -4.92 -4.08
N ASP A 47 2.78 -5.45 -4.61
CA ASP A 47 1.51 -4.74 -4.64
C ASP A 47 0.98 -4.48 -3.22
N PHE A 48 1.11 -5.46 -2.31
CA PHE A 48 0.78 -5.30 -0.90
C PHE A 48 1.59 -4.18 -0.24
N LEU A 49 2.91 -4.15 -0.40
CA LEU A 49 3.77 -3.10 0.13
C LEU A 49 3.37 -1.72 -0.41
N SER A 50 3.08 -1.64 -1.71
CA SER A 50 2.57 -0.41 -2.33
C SER A 50 1.24 0.03 -1.73
N ALA A 51 0.29 -0.91 -1.57
CA ALA A 51 -1.00 -0.64 -0.95
C ALA A 51 -0.87 -0.22 0.52
N LEU A 52 -0.01 -0.89 1.29
CA LEU A 52 0.26 -0.59 2.69
C LEU A 52 0.90 0.80 2.85
N ALA A 53 1.85 1.15 1.99
CA ALA A 53 2.46 2.49 1.97
C ALA A 53 1.41 3.56 1.65
N LEU A 54 0.52 3.32 0.68
CA LEU A 54 -0.57 4.22 0.34
C LEU A 54 -1.57 4.38 1.51
N LYS A 55 -1.94 3.28 2.17
CA LYS A 55 -2.81 3.28 3.37
C LYS A 55 -2.18 4.13 4.47
N ASN A 56 -0.92 3.88 4.83
CA ASN A 56 -0.21 4.65 5.86
C ASN A 56 -0.09 6.14 5.53
N TYR A 57 0.20 6.47 4.27
CA TYR A 57 0.26 7.86 3.82
C TYR A 57 -1.10 8.57 3.94
N LEU A 58 -2.19 7.89 3.60
CA LEU A 58 -3.55 8.41 3.75
C LEU A 58 -3.98 8.56 5.22
N GLU A 59 -3.58 7.62 6.07
CA GLU A 59 -3.85 7.67 7.51
C GLU A 59 -2.99 8.71 8.25
N GLY A 60 -2.05 9.37 7.57
CA GLY A 60 -1.16 10.35 8.20
C GLY A 60 -0.24 9.72 9.25
N LYS A 61 -0.08 8.39 9.23
CA LYS A 61 0.95 7.69 9.99
C LYS A 61 2.27 7.92 9.28
N SER A 62 2.81 9.12 9.49
CA SER A 62 4.24 9.34 9.42
C SER A 62 4.89 8.19 10.19
N VAL A 63 5.51 7.25 9.49
CA VAL A 63 6.59 6.51 10.11
C VAL A 63 7.61 7.59 10.39
N ASP A 64 7.55 8.17 11.59
CA ASP A 64 8.60 8.98 12.15
C ASP A 64 9.84 8.10 12.08
N LYS A 65 10.60 8.25 10.99
CA LYS A 65 11.95 7.76 10.91
C LYS A 65 12.63 8.49 12.05
N LYS A 66 12.77 7.78 13.17
CA LYS A 66 13.74 8.05 14.21
C LYS A 66 15.09 8.00 13.51
N ALA A 67 15.46 9.11 12.87
CA ALA A 67 16.81 9.42 12.47
C ALA A 67 17.55 9.64 13.79
N ASN A 68 17.93 8.53 14.43
CA ASN A 68 18.91 8.54 15.49
C ASN A 68 20.23 8.92 14.83
N GLN A 69 20.51 10.22 14.84
CA GLN A 69 21.80 10.78 14.51
C GLN A 69 22.85 10.12 15.43
N VAL A 70 23.77 9.37 14.82
CA VAL A 70 25.05 9.01 15.44
C VAL A 70 26.12 9.95 14.93
#